data_AF-I1Q2W7-F1
#
_entry.id   AF-I1Q2W7-F1
#
_cell.length_a   1.000
_cell.length_b   1.000
_cell.length_c   1.000
_cell.angle_alpha   90.00
_cell.angle_beta   90.00
_cell.angle_gamma   90.00
#
_symmetry.space_group_name_H-M   'P 1'
#
loop_
_entity.id
_entity.type
_entity.pdbx_description
1 polymer ?
#
loop_
_entity_poly.entity_id
_entity_poly.type
_entity_poly.pdbx_seq_one_letter_code
_entity_poly.pdbx_strand_id
1 'polypeptide(L)'
;AYHNAKIYKERTKHWHDKRTKIKKFKPGDKVLMFNSRVKLFGHGKLRSKWEGPFDVINTSSHGAITLRDESGNIFKVNGQRLKIFLEPNKTLDEEVDIID
;
A
#
# COMPACT_ATOMS: atom_id res chain seq x y z
N ALA A 1 -31.12 12.24 24.19
CA ALA A 1 -29.83 12.62 23.57
C ALA A 1 -28.97 11.41 23.18
N TYR A 2 -28.68 10.46 24.08
CA TYR A 2 -27.75 9.35 23.83
C TYR A 2 -28.19 8.33 22.76
N HIS A 3 -29.50 8.06 22.64
CA HIS A 3 -30.02 7.07 21.68
C HIS A 3 -29.75 7.49 20.22
N ASN A 4 -30.02 8.75 19.88
CA ASN A 4 -29.79 9.30 18.54
C ASN A 4 -28.29 9.33 18.18
N ALA A 5 -27.43 9.63 19.16
CA ALA A 5 -25.97 9.63 18.96
C ALA A 5 -25.43 8.22 18.67
N LYS A 6 -26.00 7.18 19.30
CA LYS A 6 -25.64 5.78 19.04
C LYS A 6 -25.99 5.38 17.59
N ILE A 7 -27.20 5.67 17.15
CA ILE A 7 -27.67 5.41 15.78
C ILE A 7 -26.78 6.11 14.75
N TYR A 8 -26.40 7.36 15.00
CA TYR A 8 -25.53 8.10 14.09
C TYR A 8 -24.15 7.43 13.95
N LYS A 9 -23.49 7.10 15.07
CA LYS A 9 -22.18 6.43 15.08
C LYS A 9 -22.23 5.07 14.38
N GLU A 10 -23.29 4.30 14.59
CA GLU A 10 -23.50 3.00 13.94
C GLU A 10 -23.64 3.15 12.42
N ARG A 11 -24.43 4.12 11.95
CA ARG A 11 -24.56 4.41 10.51
C ARG A 11 -23.23 4.83 9.90
N THR A 12 -22.50 5.73 10.54
CA THR A 12 -21.19 6.17 10.06
C THR A 12 -20.18 5.01 10.01
N LYS A 13 -20.15 4.16 11.04
CA LYS A 13 -19.30 2.97 11.08
C LYS A 13 -19.64 2.01 9.94
N HIS A 14 -20.92 1.69 9.76
CA HIS A 14 -21.35 0.79 8.68
C HIS A 14 -20.93 1.32 7.30
N TRP A 15 -21.09 2.62 7.05
CA TRP A 15 -20.70 3.25 5.79
C TRP A 15 -19.18 3.21 5.58
N HIS A 16 -18.40 3.48 6.62
CA HIS A 16 -16.94 3.42 6.59
C HIS A 16 -16.43 2.00 6.32
N ASP A 17 -16.94 1.02 7.06
CA ASP A 17 -16.51 -0.37 6.99
C ASP A 17 -16.86 -0.97 5.61
N LYS A 18 -18.05 -0.65 5.07
CA LYS A 18 -18.45 -1.05 3.71
C LYS A 18 -17.51 -0.54 2.62
N ARG A 19 -16.89 0.63 2.82
CA ARG A 19 -16.00 1.28 1.84
C ARG A 19 -14.53 0.90 2.00
N THR A 20 -14.17 0.27 3.12
CA THR A 20 -12.80 -0.17 3.37
C THR A 20 -12.48 -1.37 2.51
N LYS A 21 -11.63 -1.17 1.48
CA LYS A 21 -11.15 -2.27 0.63
C LYS A 21 -10.08 -3.07 1.38
N ILE A 22 -10.34 -4.36 1.56
CA ILE A 22 -9.35 -5.29 2.12
C ILE A 22 -8.28 -5.53 1.05
N LYS A 23 -7.05 -5.14 1.36
CA LYS A 23 -5.88 -5.47 0.56
C LYS A 23 -5.26 -6.74 1.12
N LYS A 24 -5.10 -7.77 0.29
CA LYS A 24 -4.41 -9.01 0.65
C LYS A 24 -3.04 -8.99 -0.01
N PHE A 25 -2.03 -9.37 0.75
CA PHE A 25 -0.65 -9.48 0.30
C PHE A 25 -0.14 -10.87 0.69
N LYS A 26 0.83 -11.37 -0.06
CA LYS A 26 1.49 -12.65 0.20
C LYS A 26 2.99 -12.42 0.44
N PRO A 27 3.64 -13.26 1.25
CA PRO A 27 5.10 -13.29 1.28
C PRO A 27 5.68 -13.45 -0.14
N GLY A 28 6.68 -12.63 -0.48
CA GLY A 28 7.29 -12.57 -1.81
C GLY A 28 6.69 -11.52 -2.75
N ASP A 29 5.55 -10.92 -2.43
CA ASP A 29 5.04 -9.80 -3.22
C ASP A 29 5.95 -8.57 -3.08
N LYS A 30 6.19 -7.86 -4.19
CA LYS A 30 6.78 -6.52 -4.16
C LYS A 30 5.70 -5.47 -3.98
N VAL A 31 5.95 -4.50 -3.10
CA VAL A 31 4.98 -3.47 -2.74
C VAL A 31 5.60 -2.08 -2.63
N LEU A 32 4.83 -1.07 -3.02
CA LEU A 32 5.13 0.33 -2.76
C LEU A 32 4.53 0.77 -1.43
N MET A 33 5.27 1.57 -0.67
CA MET A 33 4.80 2.16 0.59
C MET A 33 4.46 3.65 0.43
N PHE A 34 3.29 4.07 0.92
CA PHE A 34 2.94 5.49 0.95
C PHE A 34 3.63 6.22 2.09
N ASN A 35 4.47 7.23 1.79
CA ASN A 35 5.07 8.11 2.79
C ASN A 35 4.17 9.32 3.09
N SER A 36 3.58 9.34 4.30
CA SER A 36 2.70 10.41 4.76
C SER A 36 3.43 11.72 5.11
N ARG A 37 4.71 11.66 5.48
CA ARG A 37 5.50 12.84 5.89
C ARG A 37 5.79 13.78 4.72
N VAL A 38 5.91 13.21 3.51
CA VAL A 38 6.06 13.95 2.25
C VAL A 38 4.85 14.87 1.96
N LYS A 39 3.70 14.64 2.60
CA LYS A 39 2.54 15.54 2.46
C LYS A 39 2.77 16.92 3.10
N LEU A 40 3.59 17.02 4.15
CA LEU A 40 3.79 18.26 4.91
C LEU A 40 5.06 19.03 4.49
N PHE A 41 6.13 18.31 4.13
CA PHE A 41 7.45 18.91 3.82
C PHE A 41 8.13 18.25 2.59
N GLY A 42 7.33 17.80 1.62
CA GLY A 42 7.77 16.83 0.59
C GLY A 42 8.87 17.25 -0.38
N HIS A 43 9.19 16.33 -1.29
CA HIS A 43 10.26 16.39 -2.32
C HIS A 43 10.04 17.41 -3.46
N GLY A 44 9.16 18.40 -3.28
CA GLY A 44 8.71 19.33 -4.33
C GLY A 44 7.41 18.90 -5.03
N LYS A 45 6.95 19.74 -5.96
CA LYS A 45 5.73 19.49 -6.76
C LYS A 45 5.98 18.35 -7.75
N LEU A 46 4.92 17.62 -8.12
CA LEU A 46 4.93 16.55 -9.14
C LEU A 46 5.80 15.31 -8.83
N ARG A 47 6.20 15.09 -7.57
CA ARG A 47 6.88 13.84 -7.16
C ARG A 47 5.89 12.82 -6.60
N SER A 48 6.16 11.54 -6.84
CA SER A 48 5.41 10.43 -6.21
C SER A 48 5.59 10.46 -4.69
N LYS A 49 4.54 10.07 -3.97
CA LYS A 49 4.57 9.85 -2.51
C LYS A 49 4.75 8.38 -2.14
N TRP A 50 4.93 7.55 -3.16
CA TRP A 50 5.15 6.12 -3.04
C TRP A 50 6.65 5.89 -3.07
N GLU A 51 7.15 5.28 -2.01
CA GLU A 51 8.54 4.87 -1.89
C GLU A 51 8.65 3.41 -2.24
N GLY A 52 9.78 3.07 -2.89
CA GLY A 52 10.44 1.77 -3.00
C GLY A 52 9.58 0.57 -3.41
N PRO A 53 10.07 -0.32 -4.28
CA PRO A 53 9.62 -1.70 -4.21
C PRO A 53 10.24 -2.34 -2.95
N PHE A 54 9.40 -2.70 -1.98
CA PHE A 54 9.77 -3.45 -0.80
C PHE A 54 9.29 -4.89 -0.91
N ASP A 55 10.04 -5.84 -0.37
CA ASP A 55 9.64 -7.24 -0.34
C ASP A 55 8.77 -7.53 0.88
N VAL A 56 7.62 -8.17 0.66
CA VAL A 56 6.78 -8.64 1.76
C VAL A 56 7.39 -9.92 2.35
N ILE A 57 7.79 -9.87 3.61
CA ILE A 57 8.32 -11.05 4.33
C ILE A 57 7.17 -11.85 4.93
N ASN A 58 6.25 -11.16 5.62
CA ASN A 58 5.18 -11.81 6.37
C ASN A 58 3.96 -10.90 6.46
N THR A 59 2.78 -11.52 6.54
CA THR A 59 1.50 -10.85 6.73
C THR A 59 0.87 -11.28 8.04
N SER A 60 0.52 -10.30 8.87
CA SER A 60 -0.20 -10.54 10.12
C SER A 60 -1.71 -10.59 9.87
N SER A 61 -2.43 -11.40 10.65
CA SER A 61 -3.89 -11.52 10.60
C SER A 61 -4.63 -10.19 10.79
N HIS A 62 -4.00 -9.22 11.48
CA HIS A 62 -4.59 -7.91 11.81
C HIS A 62 -4.25 -6.81 10.77
N GLY A 63 -3.73 -7.17 9.60
CA GLY A 63 -3.48 -6.22 8.50
C GLY A 63 -2.15 -5.47 8.59
N ALA A 64 -1.32 -5.79 9.58
CA ALA A 64 0.05 -5.31 9.62
C ALA A 64 0.98 -6.23 8.81
N ILE A 65 1.93 -5.65 8.10
CA ILE A 65 2.77 -6.35 7.12
C ILE A 65 4.22 -6.03 7.42
N THR A 66 5.05 -7.06 7.42
CA THR A 66 6.49 -6.95 7.61
C THR A 66 7.15 -6.85 6.25
N LEU A 67 7.88 -5.76 6.03
CA LEU A 67 8.60 -5.46 4.80
C LEU A 67 10.10 -5.58 5.00
N ARG A 68 10.78 -5.91 3.90
CA ARG A 68 12.23 -5.82 3.75
C ARG A 68 12.57 -4.73 2.75
N ASP A 69 13.55 -3.90 3.10
CA ASP A 69 14.20 -2.97 2.19
C ASP A 69 15.38 -3.64 1.46
N GLU A 70 15.85 -3.02 0.38
CA GLU A 70 17.03 -3.47 -0.38
C GLU A 70 18.28 -3.56 0.50
N SER A 71 18.39 -2.67 1.51
CA SER A 71 19.47 -2.68 2.51
C SER A 71 19.38 -3.83 3.52
N GLY A 72 18.34 -4.68 3.44
CA GLY A 72 18.08 -5.77 4.39
C GLY A 72 17.35 -5.35 5.67
N ASN A 73 17.03 -4.05 5.82
CA ASN A 73 16.28 -3.54 6.96
C ASN A 73 14.85 -4.11 6.97
N ILE A 74 14.41 -4.55 8.15
CA ILE A 74 13.07 -5.12 8.33
C ILE A 74 12.24 -4.19 9.19
N PHE A 75 11.03 -3.85 8.73
CA PHE A 75 10.12 -3.00 9.48
C PHE A 75 8.66 -3.38 9.24
N LYS A 76 7.78 -2.99 10.16
CA LYS A 76 6.36 -3.33 10.15
C LYS A 76 5.52 -2.12 9.80
N VAL A 77 4.58 -2.28 8.89
CA VAL A 77 3.68 -1.22 8.41
C VAL A 77 2.23 -1.66 8.36
N ASN A 78 1.31 -0.69 8.33
CA ASN A 78 -0.09 -0.96 8.07
C ASN A 78 -0.30 -1.25 6.57
N GLY A 79 -0.86 -2.40 6.23
CA GLY A 79 -1.11 -2.83 4.84
C GLY A 79 -2.03 -1.89 4.06
N GLN A 80 -2.84 -1.07 4.73
CA GLN A 80 -3.64 -0.03 4.05
C GLN A 80 -2.76 0.97 3.29
N ARG A 81 -1.55 1.24 3.78
CA ARG A 81 -0.57 2.15 3.17
C ARG A 81 0.26 1.51 2.06
N LEU A 82 0.00 0.24 1.74
CA LEU A 82 0.73 -0.50 0.72
C LEU A 82 -0.05 -0.60 -0.58
N LYS A 83 0.68 -0.69 -1.68
CA LYS A 83 0.16 -0.96 -3.03
C LYS A 83 1.06 -2.00 -3.68
N ILE A 84 0.48 -2.98 -4.36
CA ILE A 84 1.27 -3.98 -5.12
C ILE A 84 2.08 -3.24 -6.20
N PHE A 85 3.37 -3.55 -6.27
CA PHE A 85 4.25 -3.14 -7.34
C PHE A 85 4.19 -4.19 -8.44
N LEU A 86 3.77 -3.77 -9.63
CA LEU A 86 3.80 -4.61 -10.81
C LEU A 86 5.13 -4.34 -11.50
N GLU A 87 6.01 -5.33 -11.51
CA GLU A 87 7.23 -5.23 -12.30
C GLU A 87 6.84 -5.17 -13.78
N PRO A 88 7.40 -4.22 -14.56
CA PRO A 88 7.27 -4.28 -16.00
C PRO A 88 7.93 -5.59 -16.47
N ASN A 89 7.17 -6.41 -17.20
CA ASN A 89 7.71 -7.63 -17.80
C ASN A 89 8.80 -7.24 -18.79
N LYS A 90 10.08 -7.48 -18.45
CA LYS A 90 11.22 -7.23 -19.34
C LYS A 90 11.07 -7.88 -20.72
N THR A 91 10.33 -8.97 -20.80
CA THR A 91 10.18 -9.77 -22.03
C THR A 91 9.36 -9.09 -23.13
N LEU A 92 8.52 -8.09 -22.81
CA LEU A 92 7.65 -7.44 -23.82
C LEU A 92 8.30 -6.23 -24.48
N ASP A 93 9.30 -5.61 -23.84
CA ASP A 93 9.98 -4.45 -24.41
C ASP A 93 11.03 -4.88 -25.46
N GLU A 94 11.61 -6.08 -25.32
CA GLU A 94 12.59 -6.64 -26.27
C GLU A 94 11.97 -7.09 -27.61
N GLU A 95 10.68 -7.46 -27.64
CA GLU A 95 9.98 -7.85 -28.88
C GLU A 95 9.48 -6.65 -29.72
N VAL A 96 9.30 -5.47 -29.10
CA VAL A 96 8.73 -4.28 -29.77
C VAL A 96 9.81 -3.48 -30.52
N ASP A 97 11.08 -3.61 -30.12
CA ASP A 97 12.22 -2.96 -30.79
C ASP A 97 12.74 -3.74 -32.02
N ILE A 98 12.14 -4.91 -32.32
CA ILE A 98 12.41 -5.71 -33.53
C ILE A 98 11.30 -5.41 -34.55
N ILE A 99 11.43 -4.30 -35.27
CA ILE A 99 10.64 -4.05 -36.48
C ILE A 99 11.64 -3.82 -37.62
N ASP A 100 11.77 -4.84 -38.47
CA ASP A 100 12.39 -4.75 -39.81
C ASP A 100 11.46 -3.99 -40.78
#